data_AF-X1HJ44-F1
#
_entry.id   AF-X1HJ44-F1
#
_cell.length_a   1.000
_cell.length_b   1.000
_cell.length_c   1.000
_cell.angle_alpha   90.00
_cell.angle_beta   90.00
_cell.angle_gamma   90.00
#
_symmetry.space_group_name_H-M   'P 1'
#
loop_
_entity.id
_entity.type
_entity.pdbx_description
1 polymer ?
#
loop_
_entity_poly.entity_id
_entity_poly.type
_entity_poly.pdbx_seq_one_letter_code
_entity_poly.pdbx_strand_id
1 'polypeptide(L)'
;MKNLLYAVLSLLILSQTVIADDKSAAEEILKSKLEAVISVLQKKELELEAKKKEIEEIVTPIFDFSLMAKLTLGRKFWPGLSKEKKEKFTELFIKRLKGTYLGKLTRDTYTDEKIVHNAPIQVKKRIHIPTELISKENKISMLYKLYKSKQNWKIYDIEIEGVSII
;
A
#
# COMPACT_ATOMS: atom_id res chain seq x y z
N MET A 1 -52.09 -22.37 15.71
CA MET A 1 -50.66 -22.60 16.04
C MET A 1 -49.81 -23.10 14.86
N LYS A 2 -50.34 -23.30 13.64
CA LYS A 2 -49.53 -23.68 12.45
C LYS A 2 -48.85 -22.49 11.75
N ASN A 3 -49.32 -21.27 11.98
CA ASN A 3 -48.82 -20.07 11.29
C ASN A 3 -47.67 -19.38 12.04
N LEU A 4 -47.36 -19.83 13.27
CA LEU A 4 -46.24 -19.31 14.06
C LEU A 4 -44.91 -20.01 13.71
N LEU A 5 -44.96 -21.22 13.11
CA LEU A 5 -43.77 -21.97 12.69
C LEU A 5 -43.13 -21.37 11.42
N TYR A 6 -43.91 -20.76 10.53
CA TYR A 6 -43.41 -20.14 9.30
C TYR A 6 -42.74 -18.78 9.54
N ALA A 7 -43.05 -18.11 10.65
CA ALA A 7 -42.44 -16.83 11.01
C ALA A 7 -40.98 -17.00 11.50
N VAL A 8 -40.64 -18.16 12.08
CA VAL A 8 -39.26 -18.44 12.53
C VAL A 8 -38.38 -18.97 11.40
N LEU A 9 -38.97 -19.63 10.39
CA LEU A 9 -38.21 -20.19 9.25
C LEU A 9 -37.87 -19.14 8.17
N SER A 10 -38.47 -17.95 8.23
CA SER A 10 -38.23 -16.86 7.25
C SER A 10 -37.14 -15.88 7.67
N LEU A 11 -36.56 -16.04 8.87
CA LEU A 11 -35.48 -15.19 9.40
C LEU A 11 -34.09 -15.83 9.27
N LEU A 12 -33.93 -16.76 8.33
CA LEU A 12 -32.67 -17.40 7.94
C LEU A 12 -32.23 -16.99 6.52
N ILE A 13 -32.70 -15.82 6.08
CA ILE A 13 -32.33 -15.21 4.82
C ILE A 13 -31.03 -14.41 5.05
N LEU A 14 -29.92 -15.03 4.64
CA LEU A 14 -28.72 -14.40 4.11
C LEU A 14 -27.98 -13.43 5.05
N SER A 15 -27.29 -13.96 6.04
CA SER A 15 -25.95 -13.46 6.35
C SER A 15 -24.97 -13.93 5.26
N GLN A 16 -25.16 -13.46 4.03
CA GLN A 16 -24.06 -13.49 3.06
C GLN A 16 -23.02 -12.53 3.59
N THR A 17 -22.03 -13.07 4.30
CA THR A 17 -20.76 -12.36 4.42
C THR A 17 -20.29 -12.15 3.00
N VAL A 18 -20.39 -10.91 2.52
CA VAL A 18 -19.72 -10.49 1.29
C VAL A 18 -18.25 -10.69 1.57
N ILE A 19 -17.72 -11.87 1.24
CA ILE A 19 -16.29 -12.10 1.20
C ILE A 19 -15.85 -11.29 -0.01
N ALA A 20 -15.46 -10.04 0.25
CA ALA A 20 -14.80 -9.23 -0.75
C ALA A 20 -13.63 -10.06 -1.30
N ASP A 21 -13.59 -10.21 -2.63
CA ASP A 21 -12.47 -10.86 -3.29
C ASP A 21 -11.17 -10.20 -2.80
N ASP A 22 -10.18 -11.01 -2.45
CA ASP A 22 -8.92 -10.56 -1.89
C ASP A 22 -8.26 -9.52 -2.82
N LYS A 23 -8.45 -9.68 -4.14
CA LYS A 23 -8.04 -8.71 -5.17
C LYS A 23 -8.72 -7.37 -5.01
N SER A 24 -10.05 -7.35 -4.95
CA SER A 24 -10.84 -6.13 -4.79
C SER A 24 -10.48 -5.42 -3.48
N ALA A 25 -10.33 -6.16 -2.38
CA ALA A 25 -9.95 -5.58 -1.09
C ALA A 25 -8.53 -4.96 -1.11
N ALA A 26 -7.57 -5.62 -1.76
CA ALA A 26 -6.21 -5.09 -1.92
C ALA A 26 -6.16 -3.87 -2.85
N GLU A 27 -7.01 -3.85 -3.88
CA GLU A 27 -7.12 -2.74 -4.82
C GLU A 27 -7.77 -1.51 -4.18
N GLU A 28 -8.87 -1.70 -3.47
CA GLU A 28 -9.61 -0.62 -2.79
C GLU A 28 -8.74 0.09 -1.77
N ILE A 29 -8.02 -0.65 -0.93
CA ILE A 29 -7.12 -0.04 0.05
C ILE A 29 -5.97 0.72 -0.62
N LEU A 30 -5.40 0.19 -1.71
CA LEU A 30 -4.33 0.90 -2.44
C LEU A 30 -4.87 2.19 -3.07
N LYS A 31 -6.00 2.12 -3.78
CA LYS A 31 -6.67 3.27 -4.39
C LYS A 31 -6.93 4.36 -3.36
N SER A 32 -7.59 4.01 -2.25
CA SER A 32 -7.89 4.95 -1.17
C SER A 32 -6.64 5.66 -0.64
N LYS A 33 -5.50 4.95 -0.50
CA LYS A 33 -4.26 5.57 -0.05
C LYS A 33 -3.62 6.46 -1.10
N LEU A 34 -3.62 6.07 -2.38
CA LEU A 34 -3.08 6.92 -3.45
C LEU A 34 -3.92 8.20 -3.64
N GLU A 35 -5.24 8.09 -3.59
CA GLU A 35 -6.15 9.25 -3.63
C GLU A 35 -5.91 10.20 -2.47
N ALA A 36 -5.74 9.68 -1.25
CA ALA A 36 -5.41 10.50 -0.09
C ALA A 36 -4.06 11.23 -0.26
N VAL A 37 -3.04 10.56 -0.82
CA VAL A 37 -1.74 11.19 -1.12
C VAL A 37 -1.90 12.32 -2.16
N ILE A 38 -2.61 12.06 -3.27
CA ILE A 38 -2.90 13.09 -4.28
C ILE A 38 -3.62 14.28 -3.67
N SER A 39 -4.63 14.03 -2.82
CA SER A 39 -5.38 15.08 -2.14
C SER A 39 -4.46 15.99 -1.32
N VAL A 40 -3.47 15.44 -0.61
CA VAL A 40 -2.45 16.24 0.11
C VAL A 40 -1.56 17.03 -0.84
N LEU A 41 -1.11 16.43 -1.95
CA LEU A 41 -0.26 17.09 -2.94
C LEU A 41 -0.94 18.31 -3.56
N GLN A 42 -2.24 18.22 -3.82
CA GLN A 42 -3.07 19.28 -4.41
C GLN A 42 -3.30 20.49 -3.48
N LYS A 43 -3.10 20.36 -2.17
CA LYS A 43 -3.29 21.48 -1.22
C LYS A 43 -2.21 22.54 -1.44
N LYS A 44 -2.52 23.63 -2.15
CA LYS A 44 -1.54 24.68 -2.49
C LYS A 44 -1.05 25.48 -1.28
N GLU A 45 -1.90 25.61 -0.26
CA GLU A 45 -1.66 26.41 0.96
C GLU A 45 -0.73 25.73 1.98
N LEU A 46 -0.40 24.44 1.79
CA LEU A 46 0.41 23.68 2.74
C LEU A 46 1.90 23.79 2.40
N GLU A 47 2.68 24.16 3.40
CA GLU A 47 4.14 24.13 3.35
C GLU A 47 4.67 22.73 3.05
N LEU A 48 5.81 22.68 2.37
CA LEU A 48 6.43 21.45 1.88
C LEU A 48 6.60 20.39 2.98
N GLU A 49 7.07 20.80 4.16
CA GLU A 49 7.34 19.88 5.26
C GLU A 49 6.06 19.33 5.90
N ALA A 50 5.00 20.15 5.94
CA ALA A 50 3.69 19.72 6.40
C ALA A 50 3.07 18.70 5.43
N LYS A 51 3.21 18.90 4.11
CA LYS A 51 2.79 17.90 3.11
C LYS A 51 3.50 16.57 3.29
N LYS A 52 4.82 16.58 3.47
CA LYS A 52 5.60 15.34 3.70
C LYS A 52 5.10 14.59 4.91
N LYS A 53 4.83 15.30 6.01
CA LYS A 53 4.32 14.71 7.24
C LYS A 53 2.95 14.07 7.04
N GLU A 54 2.00 14.78 6.42
CA GLU A 54 0.67 14.22 6.12
C GLU A 54 0.75 12.98 5.20
N ILE A 55 1.57 13.03 4.16
CA ILE A 55 1.79 11.87 3.27
C ILE A 55 2.40 10.71 4.04
N GLU A 56 3.40 10.97 4.89
CA GLU A 56 4.03 9.95 5.73
C GLU A 56 3.02 9.24 6.63
N GLU A 57 2.09 9.98 7.24
CA GLU A 57 1.01 9.45 8.09
C GLU A 57 0.01 8.60 7.27
N ILE A 58 -0.26 8.97 6.02
CA ILE A 58 -1.14 8.20 5.12
C ILE A 58 -0.50 6.88 4.70
N VAL A 59 0.77 6.92 4.31
CA VAL A 59 1.44 5.75 3.70
C VAL A 59 2.01 4.80 4.74
N THR A 60 2.55 5.29 5.87
CA THR A 60 3.20 4.43 6.87
C THR A 60 2.33 3.24 7.31
N PRO A 61 1.00 3.38 7.50
CA PRO A 61 0.13 2.27 7.87
C PRO A 61 -0.10 1.22 6.78
N ILE A 62 0.12 1.49 5.49
CA ILE A 62 -0.06 0.47 4.43
C ILE A 62 1.24 -0.26 4.10
N PHE A 63 2.41 0.33 4.38
CA PHE A 63 3.69 -0.34 4.18
C PHE A 63 4.08 -1.23 5.36
N ASP A 64 4.73 -2.35 5.07
CA ASP A 64 5.45 -3.15 6.06
C ASP A 64 6.95 -2.95 5.90
N PHE A 65 7.45 -1.84 6.44
CA PHE A 65 8.86 -1.50 6.34
C PHE A 65 9.79 -2.50 7.05
N SER A 66 9.29 -3.21 8.07
CA SER A 66 10.06 -4.25 8.76
C SER A 66 10.29 -5.43 7.84
N LEU A 67 9.24 -5.85 7.12
CA LEU A 67 9.37 -6.89 6.10
C LEU A 67 10.25 -6.43 4.93
N MET A 68 10.10 -5.19 4.46
CA MET A 68 10.97 -4.61 3.42
C MET A 68 12.44 -4.68 3.81
N ALA A 69 12.79 -4.16 4.99
CA ALA A 69 14.15 -4.19 5.53
C ALA A 69 14.71 -5.63 5.60
N LYS A 70 13.89 -6.57 6.08
CA LYS A 70 14.25 -7.99 6.11
C LYS A 70 14.49 -8.58 4.72
N LEU A 71 13.68 -8.21 3.74
CA LEU A 71 13.79 -8.71 2.37
C LEU A 71 15.04 -8.18 1.67
N THR A 72 15.40 -6.90 1.87
CA THR A 72 16.62 -6.28 1.33
C THR A 72 17.89 -7.01 1.80
N LEU A 73 17.96 -7.41 3.08
CA LEU A 73 19.09 -8.22 3.58
C LEU A 73 19.01 -9.70 3.18
N GLY A 74 17.83 -10.16 2.80
CA GLY A 74 17.57 -11.52 2.36
C GLY A 74 17.84 -12.60 3.42
N ARG A 75 17.68 -13.85 3.00
CA ARG A 75 17.81 -15.03 3.89
C ARG A 75 19.25 -15.26 4.35
N LYS A 76 20.24 -14.76 3.61
CA LYS A 76 21.67 -14.97 3.90
C LYS A 76 22.13 -14.14 5.10
N PHE A 77 21.74 -12.87 5.17
CA PHE A 77 22.27 -11.94 6.17
C PHE A 77 21.32 -11.66 7.32
N TRP A 78 20.00 -11.58 7.07
CA TRP A 78 19.02 -11.23 8.11
C TRP A 78 19.05 -12.15 9.35
N PRO A 79 19.11 -13.50 9.22
CA PRO A 79 19.04 -14.37 10.39
C PRO A 79 20.20 -14.15 11.38
N GLY A 80 21.40 -13.86 10.87
CA GLY A 80 22.63 -13.70 11.67
C GLY A 80 22.73 -12.38 12.45
N LEU A 81 21.82 -11.42 12.23
CA LEU A 81 21.80 -10.17 12.99
C LEU A 81 21.21 -10.37 14.39
N SER A 82 21.81 -9.74 15.40
CA SER A 82 21.22 -9.61 16.74
C SER A 82 19.92 -8.81 16.68
N LYS A 83 19.13 -8.84 17.76
CA LYS A 83 17.90 -8.06 17.85
C LYS A 83 18.18 -6.56 17.70
N GLU A 84 19.18 -6.03 18.40
CA GLU A 84 19.53 -4.60 18.31
C GLU A 84 19.96 -4.21 16.90
N LYS A 85 20.72 -5.08 16.21
CA LYS A 85 21.15 -4.82 14.82
C LYS A 85 19.99 -4.85 13.84
N LYS A 86 19.00 -5.74 14.03
CA LYS A 86 17.77 -5.78 13.20
C LYS A 86 16.95 -4.51 13.38
N GLU A 87 16.76 -4.07 14.62
CA GLU A 87 16.04 -2.83 14.94
C GLU A 87 16.77 -1.63 14.35
N LYS A 88 18.09 -1.52 14.57
CA LYS A 88 18.87 -0.39 14.05
C LYS A 88 18.91 -0.35 12.52
N PHE A 89 19.07 -1.50 11.87
CA PHE A 89 19.00 -1.58 10.42
C PHE A 89 17.65 -1.13 9.90
N THR A 90 16.56 -1.61 10.52
CA THR A 90 15.19 -1.27 10.10
C THR A 90 14.92 0.23 10.23
N GLU A 91 15.34 0.85 11.33
CA GLU A 91 15.26 2.30 11.54
C GLU A 91 15.99 3.08 10.44
N LEU A 92 17.25 2.73 10.17
CA LEU A 92 18.07 3.39 9.15
C LEU A 92 17.53 3.17 7.74
N PHE A 93 17.04 1.97 7.44
CA PHE A 93 16.38 1.62 6.18
C PHE A 93 15.15 2.50 5.96
N ILE A 94 14.25 2.59 6.95
CA ILE A 94 13.05 3.43 6.89
C ILE A 94 13.42 4.89 6.65
N LYS A 95 14.38 5.41 7.43
CA LYS A 95 14.85 6.79 7.29
C LYS A 95 15.36 7.07 5.88
N ARG A 96 16.18 6.18 5.32
CA ARG A 96 16.71 6.30 3.96
C ARG A 96 15.60 6.26 2.91
N LEU A 97 14.68 5.30 3.04
CA LEU A 97 13.58 5.11 2.09
C LEU A 97 12.67 6.34 2.06
N LYS A 98 12.22 6.80 3.24
CA LYS A 98 11.40 8.01 3.39
C LYS A 98 12.11 9.24 2.83
N GLY A 99 13.37 9.46 3.20
CA GLY A 99 14.15 10.59 2.70
C GLY A 99 14.33 10.58 1.17
N THR A 100 14.44 9.39 0.56
CA THR A 100 14.63 9.25 -0.90
C THR A 100 13.34 9.47 -1.68
N TYR A 101 12.21 8.95 -1.19
CA TYR A 101 10.97 8.90 -1.97
C TYR A 101 9.94 9.97 -1.58
N LEU A 102 9.77 10.32 -0.29
CA LEU A 102 8.88 11.42 0.12
C LEU A 102 9.37 12.77 -0.41
N GLY A 103 10.69 12.94 -0.47
CA GLY A 103 11.31 14.13 -1.07
C GLY A 103 10.97 14.26 -2.56
N LYS A 104 10.95 13.15 -3.31
CA LYS A 104 10.61 13.18 -4.74
C LYS A 104 9.14 13.53 -4.98
N LEU A 105 8.23 12.97 -4.19
CA LEU A 105 6.79 13.23 -4.30
C LEU A 105 6.40 14.71 -4.10
N THR A 106 7.22 15.46 -3.36
CA THR A 106 6.86 16.80 -2.90
C THR A 106 7.72 17.93 -3.46
N ARG A 107 8.88 17.62 -4.06
CA ARG A 107 9.79 18.62 -4.65
C ARG A 107 9.36 19.09 -6.03
N ASP A 108 8.77 18.19 -6.81
CA ASP A 108 8.19 18.55 -8.09
C ASP A 108 6.77 19.04 -7.81
N THR A 109 6.45 20.26 -8.22
CA THR A 109 5.07 20.76 -8.18
C THR A 109 4.19 19.73 -8.86
N TYR A 110 3.25 19.14 -8.12
CA TYR A 110 2.28 18.20 -8.66
C TYR A 110 1.64 18.79 -9.93
N THR A 111 1.78 18.08 -11.06
CA THR A 111 1.39 18.56 -12.40
C THR A 111 0.09 17.95 -12.92
N ASP A 112 -0.88 17.72 -12.01
CA ASP A 112 -2.16 17.07 -12.33
C ASP A 112 -2.00 15.64 -12.89
N GLU A 113 -1.08 14.89 -12.31
CA GLU A 113 -0.79 13.52 -12.70
C GLU A 113 -2.02 12.62 -12.51
N LYS A 114 -2.32 11.80 -13.52
CA LYS A 114 -3.40 10.82 -13.45
C LYS A 114 -2.83 9.47 -13.06
N ILE A 115 -3.42 8.85 -12.03
CA ILE A 115 -3.14 7.45 -11.70
C ILE A 115 -4.12 6.56 -12.45
N VAL A 116 -3.59 5.62 -13.23
CA VAL A 116 -4.36 4.54 -13.86
C VAL A 116 -4.05 3.25 -13.11
N HIS A 117 -5.09 2.56 -12.68
CA HIS A 117 -4.99 1.26 -12.03
C HIS A 117 -5.31 0.16 -13.04
N ASN A 118 -4.39 -0.79 -13.19
CA ASN A 118 -4.62 -1.99 -13.98
C ASN A 118 -5.14 -3.13 -13.08
N ALA A 119 -5.72 -4.15 -13.71
CA ALA A 119 -6.33 -5.27 -13.00
C ALA A 119 -5.33 -5.95 -12.02
N PRO A 120 -5.73 -6.19 -10.75
CA PRO A 120 -4.89 -6.89 -9.79
C PRO A 120 -4.57 -8.33 -10.22
N ILE A 121 -3.31 -8.72 -10.03
CA ILE A 121 -2.77 -10.01 -10.40
C ILE A 121 -2.51 -10.82 -9.12
N GLN A 122 -3.12 -12.02 -9.02
CA GLN A 122 -2.84 -12.93 -7.91
C GLN A 122 -1.52 -13.67 -8.17
N VAL A 123 -0.59 -13.59 -7.23
CA VAL A 123 0.67 -14.33 -7.25
C VAL A 123 0.81 -15.14 -5.97
N LYS A 124 0.45 -16.42 -6.02
CA LYS A 124 0.37 -17.32 -4.84
C LYS A 124 -0.59 -16.75 -3.78
N LYS A 125 -0.07 -16.21 -2.67
CA LYS A 125 -0.83 -15.57 -1.57
C LYS A 125 -0.66 -14.05 -1.54
N ARG A 126 -0.13 -13.49 -2.63
CA ARG A 126 0.19 -12.06 -2.79
C ARG A 126 -0.64 -11.49 -3.93
N ILE A 127 -0.83 -10.19 -3.90
CA ILE A 127 -1.50 -9.46 -4.97
C ILE A 127 -0.54 -8.41 -5.48
N HIS A 128 -0.36 -8.38 -6.80
CA HIS A 128 0.42 -7.37 -7.49
C HIS A 128 -0.56 -6.46 -8.23
N ILE A 129 -0.43 -5.15 -8.04
CA ILE A 129 -1.32 -4.16 -8.63
C ILE A 129 -0.46 -3.25 -9.50
N PRO A 130 -0.51 -3.43 -10.83
CA PRO A 130 0.17 -2.52 -11.74
C PRO A 130 -0.60 -1.20 -11.78
N THR A 131 0.14 -0.11 -11.74
CA THR A 131 -0.39 1.25 -11.80
C THR A 131 0.50 2.09 -12.70
N GLU A 132 -0.08 3.10 -13.32
CA GLU A 132 0.64 4.02 -14.19
C GLU A 132 0.38 5.45 -13.69
N LEU A 133 1.45 6.18 -13.41
CA LEU A 133 1.39 7.61 -13.14
C LEU A 133 1.63 8.33 -14.46
N ILE A 134 0.61 9.04 -14.95
CA ILE A 134 0.62 9.71 -16.26
C ILE A 134 0.64 11.21 -16.03
N SER A 135 1.72 11.87 -16.44
CA SER A 135 1.81 13.33 -16.56
C SER A 135 1.69 13.76 -18.03
N LYS A 136 1.77 15.06 -18.31
CA LYS A 136 1.71 15.58 -19.69
C LYS A 136 2.84 15.08 -20.58
N GLU A 137 4.01 14.82 -19.98
CA GLU A 137 5.25 14.53 -20.71
C GLU A 137 5.75 13.11 -20.49
N ASN A 138 5.37 12.49 -19.37
CA ASN A 138 5.94 11.22 -18.95
C ASN A 138 4.89 10.25 -18.43
N LYS A 139 5.19 8.97 -18.56
CA LYS A 139 4.43 7.87 -17.98
C LYS A 139 5.37 7.03 -17.14
N ILE A 140 5.04 6.85 -15.86
CA ILE A 140 5.82 6.05 -14.93
C ILE A 140 5.04 4.80 -14.57
N SER A 141 5.62 3.63 -14.88
CA SER A 141 5.05 2.33 -14.54
C SER A 141 5.46 1.93 -13.13
N MET A 142 4.48 1.57 -12.31
CA MET A 142 4.70 1.07 -10.96
C MET A 142 3.98 -0.26 -10.72
N LEU A 143 4.59 -1.15 -9.94
CA LEU A 143 3.97 -2.40 -9.52
C LEU A 143 3.97 -2.48 -7.99
N TYR A 144 2.81 -2.27 -7.37
CA TYR A 144 2.66 -2.44 -5.93
C TYR A 144 2.53 -3.92 -5.61
N LYS A 145 3.37 -4.44 -4.72
CA LYS A 145 3.28 -5.83 -4.27
C LYS A 145 2.77 -5.91 -2.84
N LEU A 146 1.59 -6.50 -2.70
CA LEU A 146 0.87 -6.60 -1.45
C LEU A 146 0.80 -8.04 -0.95
N TYR A 147 0.74 -8.18 0.37
CA TYR A 147 0.45 -9.44 1.05
C TYR A 147 -0.60 -9.21 2.13
N LYS A 148 -1.39 -10.25 2.42
CA LYS A 148 -2.40 -10.20 3.49
C LYS A 148 -1.71 -10.44 4.83
N SER A 149 -1.63 -9.40 5.65
CA SER A 149 -1.22 -9.54 7.06
C SER A 149 -2.38 -10.07 7.91
N LYS A 150 -2.17 -10.25 9.22
CA LYS A 150 -3.24 -10.71 10.14
C LYS A 150 -4.44 -9.76 10.20
N GLN A 151 -4.21 -8.47 9.95
CA GLN A 151 -5.21 -7.42 10.13
C GLN A 151 -5.68 -6.83 8.80
N ASN A 152 -4.77 -6.60 7.86
CA ASN A 152 -5.08 -5.95 6.58
C ASN A 152 -4.03 -6.25 5.48
N TRP A 153 -4.28 -5.84 4.25
CA TRP A 153 -3.28 -5.83 3.17
C TRP A 153 -2.15 -4.84 3.47
N LYS A 154 -0.92 -5.25 3.18
CA LYS A 154 0.29 -4.45 3.36
C LYS A 154 1.17 -4.53 2.12
N ILE A 155 1.74 -3.40 1.73
CA ILE A 155 2.76 -3.30 0.70
C ILE A 155 4.08 -3.76 1.30
N TYR A 156 4.75 -4.71 0.65
CA TYR A 156 6.07 -5.18 1.04
C TYR A 156 7.16 -4.83 0.03
N ASP A 157 6.78 -4.30 -1.13
CA ASP A 157 7.68 -3.91 -2.22
C ASP A 157 6.90 -3.08 -3.27
N ILE A 158 7.63 -2.25 -4.01
CA ILE A 158 7.17 -1.52 -5.19
C ILE A 158 8.25 -1.69 -6.27
N GLU A 159 7.85 -2.01 -7.50
CA GLU A 159 8.73 -1.82 -8.65
C GLU A 159 8.41 -0.48 -9.30
N ILE A 160 9.43 0.29 -9.67
CA ILE A 160 9.30 1.51 -10.48
C ILE A 160 10.12 1.27 -11.74
N GLU A 161 9.51 1.40 -12.91
CA GLU A 161 10.16 1.09 -14.20
C GLU A 161 10.79 -0.31 -14.23
N GLY A 162 10.10 -1.29 -13.64
CA GLY A 162 10.56 -2.68 -13.56
C GLY A 162 11.68 -2.95 -12.55
N VAL A 163 12.08 -1.95 -11.76
CA VAL A 163 13.13 -2.08 -10.73
C VAL A 163 12.51 -2.08 -9.34
N SER A 164 12.70 -3.19 -8.60
CA SER A 164 12.36 -3.32 -7.17
C SER A 164 13.05 -2.25 -6.34
N ILE A 165 12.32 -1.62 -5.41
CA ILE A 165 12.91 -0.64 -4.48
C ILE A 165 13.65 -1.31 -3.29
N ILE A 166 13.43 -2.60 -3.05
CA ILE A 166 14.09 -3.39 -1.99
C ILE A 166 15.12 -4.37 -2.51
#